data_AF-A0A5N6WNK1-F1
#
_entry.id   AF-A0A5N6WNK1-F1
#
_cell.length_a   1.000
_cell.length_b   1.000
_cell.length_c   1.000
_cell.angle_alpha   90.00
_cell.angle_beta   90.00
_cell.angle_gamma   90.00
#
_symmetry.space_group_name_H-M   'P 1'
#
loop_
_entity.id
_entity.type
_entity.pdbx_description
1 polymer ?
#
loop_
_entity_poly.entity_id
_entity_poly.type
_entity_poly.pdbx_seq_one_letter_code
_entity_poly.pdbx_strand_id
1 'polypeptide(L)'
;MGDTEGPVINAMKDALSRLGISLEEAQYGPSPSEVFPSWYIVLATTSADIDEVDLRNALDEVWAAMASQPEDSVPAADIQVDDQDAED
;
A
#
# COMPACT_ATOMS: atom_id res chain seq x y z
N MET A 1 3.17 -6.13 18.05
CA MET A 1 2.98 -4.71 17.76
C MET A 1 3.39 -4.57 16.31
N GLY A 2 2.43 -4.49 15.39
CA GLY A 2 2.73 -4.26 13.99
C GLY A 2 3.12 -2.80 13.84
N ASP A 3 4.29 -2.54 13.27
CA ASP A 3 4.72 -1.19 12.96
C ASP A 3 3.70 -0.55 12.00
N THR A 4 2.92 0.40 12.53
CA THR A 4 1.99 1.25 11.76
C THR A 4 2.70 2.38 11.02
N GLU A 5 4.04 2.39 11.09
CA GLU A 5 4.90 3.42 10.52
C GLU A 5 5.85 2.79 9.50
N GLY A 6 5.87 3.34 8.28
CA GLY A 6 6.79 2.92 7.23
C GLY A 6 6.43 3.54 5.88
N PRO A 7 7.38 3.58 4.92
CA PRO A 7 7.17 4.24 3.63
C PRO A 7 5.98 3.64 2.86
N VAL A 8 5.74 2.34 3.00
CA VAL A 8 4.62 1.64 2.35
C VAL A 8 3.26 2.07 2.90
N ILE A 9 3.10 2.06 4.22
CA ILE A 9 1.85 2.48 4.88
C ILE A 9 1.61 3.98 4.68
N ASN A 10 2.67 4.79 4.67
CA ASN A 10 2.58 6.22 4.35
C ASN A 10 2.09 6.45 2.91
N ALA A 11 2.61 5.70 1.94
CA ALA A 11 2.16 5.77 0.55
C ALA A 11 0.67 5.42 0.44
N MET A 12 0.24 4.36 1.13
CA MET A 12 -1.16 3.95 1.18
C MET A 12 -2.05 5.02 1.80
N LYS A 13 -1.62 5.64 2.91
CA LYS A 13 -2.36 6.74 3.54
C LYS A 13 -2.50 7.95 2.62
N ASP A 14 -1.46 8.31 1.86
CA ASP A 14 -1.52 9.42 0.89
C ASP A 14 -2.45 9.09 -0.28
N ALA A 15 -2.37 7.86 -0.81
CA ALA A 15 -3.23 7.40 -1.89
C ALA A 15 -4.71 7.42 -1.50
N LEU A 16 -5.06 6.89 -0.31
CA LEU A 16 -6.42 6.89 0.21
C LEU A 16 -6.95 8.31 0.45
N SER A 17 -6.10 9.19 0.99
CA SER A 17 -6.44 10.60 1.21
C SER A 17 -6.81 11.31 -0.10
N ARG A 18 -6.14 10.99 -1.22
CA ARG A 18 -6.46 11.54 -2.55
C ARG A 18 -7.82 11.09 -3.06
N LEU A 19 -8.25 9.89 -2.67
CA LEU A 19 -9.58 9.34 -2.98
C LEU A 19 -10.66 9.83 -2.01
N GLY A 20 -10.30 10.62 -0.99
CA GLY A 20 -11.22 11.08 0.06
C GLY A 20 -11.58 9.99 1.07
N ILE A 21 -10.77 8.95 1.18
CA ILE A 21 -11.01 7.76 2.02
C ILE A 21 -9.95 7.73 3.13
N SER A 22 -10.37 7.32 4.33
CA SER A 22 -9.47 7.24 5.48
C SER A 22 -8.99 5.82 5.69
N LEU A 23 -7.68 5.68 5.95
CA LEU A 23 -7.10 4.45 6.46
C LEU A 23 -7.44 4.30 7.94
N GLU A 24 -8.19 3.26 8.29
CA GLU A 24 -8.59 2.98 9.68
C GLU A 24 -7.56 2.12 10.40
N GLU A 25 -7.12 1.05 9.74
CA GLU A 25 -6.10 0.14 10.26
C GLU A 25 -5.15 -0.29 9.13
N ALA A 26 -3.87 -0.46 9.44
CA ALA A 26 -2.91 -1.04 8.51
C ALA A 26 -1.86 -1.86 9.27
N GLN A 27 -1.49 -3.00 8.70
CA GLN A 27 -0.43 -3.84 9.22
C GLN A 27 0.31 -4.56 8.10
N TYR A 28 1.60 -4.80 8.31
CA TYR A 28 2.35 -5.70 7.45
C TYR A 28 1.84 -7.13 7.62
N GLY A 29 1.41 -7.75 6.52
CA GLY A 29 1.05 -9.15 6.45
C GLY A 29 2.27 -10.06 6.58
N PRO A 30 2.05 -11.39 6.65
CA PRO A 30 3.13 -12.35 6.71
C PRO A 30 3.99 -12.24 5.43
N SER A 31 5.18 -11.65 5.58
CA SER A 31 6.14 -11.57 4.48
C SER A 31 6.82 -12.94 4.31
N PRO A 32 6.89 -13.52 3.10
CA PRO A 32 7.68 -14.72 2.90
C PRO A 32 9.15 -14.40 3.10
N SER A 33 9.69 -14.90 4.20
CA SER A 33 11.13 -14.97 4.42
C SER A 33 11.75 -15.73 3.25
N GLU A 34 12.64 -15.10 2.47
CA GLU A 34 13.52 -15.73 1.47
C GLU A 34 13.04 -15.88 0.00
N VAL A 35 12.08 -15.09 -0.48
CA VAL A 35 11.75 -15.06 -1.93
C VAL A 35 12.36 -13.84 -2.64
N PHE A 36 12.91 -14.06 -3.85
CA PHE A 36 13.39 -13.02 -4.75
C PHE A 36 12.52 -12.99 -6.02
N PRO A 37 11.96 -11.83 -6.42
CA PRO A 37 12.10 -10.52 -5.77
C PRO A 37 11.40 -10.47 -4.41
N SER A 38 11.94 -9.66 -3.49
CA SER A 38 11.32 -9.42 -2.18
C SER A 38 10.01 -8.69 -2.38
N TRP A 39 8.95 -9.17 -1.70
CA TRP A 39 7.65 -8.52 -1.69
C TRP A 39 7.11 -8.48 -0.26
N TYR A 40 6.24 -7.50 -0.01
CA TYR A 40 5.59 -7.28 1.27
C TYR A 40 4.08 -7.24 1.03
N ILE A 41 3.33 -7.76 1.99
CA ILE A 41 1.87 -7.60 2.03
C ILE A 41 1.56 -6.49 3.02
N VAL A 42 0.68 -5.57 2.65
CA VAL A 42 0.04 -4.66 3.60
C VAL A 42 -1.44 -4.99 3.61
N LEU A 43 -1.95 -5.34 4.78
CA LEU A 43 -3.37 -5.52 5.02
C LEU A 43 -3.90 -4.22 5.59
N ALA A 44 -4.98 -3.69 5.00
CA ALA A 44 -5.53 -2.41 5.34
C ALA A 44 -7.05 -2.45 5.43
N THR A 45 -7.58 -1.74 6.43
CA THR A 45 -9.02 -1.51 6.60
C THR A 45 -9.29 -0.04 6.29
N THR A 46 -10.24 0.21 5.40
CA THR A 46 -10.58 1.56 4.93
C THR A 46 -11.98 1.94 5.36
N SER A 47 -12.20 3.25 5.57
CA SER A 47 -13.49 3.78 6.05
C SER A 47 -14.64 3.62 5.05
N ALA A 48 -14.33 3.24 3.82
CA ALA A 48 -15.27 3.03 2.73
C ALA A 48 -14.70 2.01 1.73
N ASP A 49 -15.61 1.43 0.96
CA ASP A 49 -15.30 0.58 -0.19
C ASP A 49 -14.56 1.38 -1.28
N ILE A 50 -13.61 0.75 -1.95
CA ILE A 50 -12.72 1.37 -2.93
C ILE A 50 -12.54 0.42 -4.10
N ASP A 51 -12.69 0.95 -5.31
CA ASP A 51 -12.36 0.19 -6.51
C ASP A 51 -10.85 -0.10 -6.55
N GLU A 52 -10.50 -1.37 -6.79
CA GLU A 52 -9.12 -1.84 -6.82
C GLU A 52 -8.27 -1.08 -7.86
N VAL A 53 -8.88 -0.69 -9.00
CA VAL A 53 -8.20 0.04 -10.07
C VAL A 53 -7.90 1.47 -9.64
N ASP A 54 -8.85 2.14 -8.99
CA ASP A 54 -8.66 3.50 -8.48
C ASP A 54 -7.60 3.53 -7.37
N LEU A 55 -7.64 2.56 -6.45
CA LEU A 55 -6.63 2.44 -5.40
C LEU A 55 -5.24 2.14 -5.98
N ARG A 56 -5.15 1.23 -6.96
CA ARG A 56 -3.89 0.91 -7.63
C ARG A 56 -3.31 2.12 -8.36
N ASN A 57 -4.13 2.86 -9.10
CA ASN A 57 -3.68 4.07 -9.80
C ASN A 57 -3.17 5.13 -8.83
N ALA A 58 -3.91 5.39 -7.75
CA ALA A 58 -3.50 6.35 -6.73
C ALA A 58 -2.19 5.94 -6.03
N LEU A 59 -2.02 4.64 -5.75
CA LEU A 59 -0.79 4.08 -5.19
C LEU A 59 0.39 4.21 -6.16
N ASP A 60 0.20 3.91 -7.45
CA ASP A 60 1.25 4.03 -8.47
C ASP A 60 1.74 5.48 -8.59
N GLU A 61 0.82 6.45 -8.61
CA GLU A 61 1.14 7.88 -8.65
C GLU A 61 1.92 8.34 -7.41
N VAL A 62 1.51 7.91 -6.21
CA VAL A 62 2.19 8.23 -4.96
C VAL A 62 3.58 7.59 -4.94
N TRP A 63 3.67 6.32 -5.33
CA TRP A 63 4.93 5.57 -5.32
C TRP A 63 5.95 6.15 -6.31
N ALA A 64 5.51 6.50 -7.52
CA ALA A 64 6.35 7.18 -8.50
C ALA A 64 6.85 8.54 -7.99
N ALA A 65 6.00 9.28 -7.26
CA ALA A 65 6.39 10.53 -6.64
C ALA A 65 7.43 10.32 -5.52
N MET A 66 7.28 9.29 -4.69
CA MET A 66 8.26 8.94 -3.64
C MET A 66 9.59 8.49 -4.23
N ALA A 67 9.58 7.61 -5.23
CA ALA A 67 10.79 7.14 -5.93
C ALA A 67 11.58 8.27 -6.62
N SER A 68 10.91 9.40 -6.91
CA SER A 68 11.53 10.59 -7.50
C SER A 68 12.18 11.51 -6.46
N GLN A 69 12.01 11.26 -5.15
CA GLN A 69 12.61 12.07 -4.09
C GLN A 69 14.04 11.61 -3.75
N PRO A 70 15.00 12.55 -3.61
CA PRO A 70 16.41 12.22 -3.44
C PRO A 70 16.78 11.62 -2.06
N GLU A 71 15.92 11.77 -1.05
CA GLU A 71 16.17 11.32 0.32
C GLU A 71 15.44 10.01 0.69
N ASP A 72 14.42 9.63 -0.09
CA ASP A 72 13.57 8.45 0.12
C ASP A 72 13.62 7.57 -1.14
N SER A 73 14.80 7.01 -1.45
CA SER A 73 14.98 6.12 -2.59
C SER A 73 14.27 4.78 -2.35
N VAL A 74 12.94 4.79 -2.45
CA VAL A 74 12.11 3.60 -2.46
C VAL A 74 12.36 2.88 -3.79
N PRO A 75 12.63 1.56 -3.79
CA PRO A 75 12.84 0.83 -5.03
C PRO A 75 11.58 0.84 -5.90
N ALA A 76 11.77 0.69 -7.21
CA ALA A 76 10.67 0.39 -8.11
C ALA A 76 9.96 -0.87 -7.61
N ALA A 77 8.64 -0.80 -7.46
CA ALA A 77 7.80 -1.87 -6.99
C ALA A 77 6.67 -2.11 -7.99
N ASP A 78 6.27 -3.37 -8.16
CA ASP A 78 5.02 -3.73 -8.82
C ASP A 78 3.93 -3.75 -7.74
N ILE A 79 2.92 -2.89 -7.90
CA ILE A 79 1.83 -2.75 -6.92
C ILE A 79 0.64 -3.57 -7.40
N GLN A 80 0.24 -4.52 -6.55
CA GLN A 80 -0.99 -5.29 -6.69
C GLN A 80 -1.91 -4.95 -5.53
N VAL A 81 -3.17 -4.72 -5.86
CA VAL A 81 -4.26 -4.49 -4.93
C VAL A 81 -5.22 -5.65 -5.14
N ASP A 82 -5.66 -6.24 -4.04
CA ASP A 82 -6.58 -7.37 -4.03
C ASP A 82 -7.62 -7.06 -2.95
N ASP A 83 -8.88 -7.11 -3.32
CA ASP A 83 -9.97 -7.04 -2.36
C ASP A 83 -10.08 -8.35 -1.57
N GLN A 84 -10.01 -8.25 -0.24
CA GLN A 84 -10.09 -9.40 0.66
C GLN A 84 -11.54 -9.85 0.90
N ASP A 85 -12.54 -9.18 0.33
CA ASP A 85 -13.96 -9.57 0.32
C ASP A 85 -14.23 -10.62 -0.78
N ALA A 86 -13.41 -11.67 -0.80
CA ALA A 86 -13.61 -12.88 -1.59
C ALA A 86 -13.74 -14.11 -0.68
N GLU A 87 -14.78 -14.11 0.16
CA GLU A 87 -15.32 -15.34 0.76
C GLU A 87 -16.39 -15.93 -0.18
N ASP A 88 -16.11 -17.11 -0.77
CA ASP A 88 -17.13 -18.11 -1.16
C ASP A 88 -17.07 -19.29 -0.20
#